data_AF-A0A8X6VIC2-F1
#
_entry.id   AF-A0A8X6VIC2-F1
#
_cell.length_a   1.000
_cell.length_b   1.000
_cell.length_c   1.000
_cell.angle_alpha   90.00
_cell.angle_beta   90.00
_cell.angle_gamma   90.00
#
_symmetry.space_group_name_H-M   'P 1'
#
loop_
_entity.id
_entity.type
_entity.pdbx_description
1 polymer ?
#
loop_
_entity_poly.entity_id
_entity_poly.type
_entity_poly.pdbx_seq_one_letter_code
_entity_poly.pdbx_strand_id
1 'polypeptide(L)'
;MSSKLSDGKSIEGKGRLTDRMIDLITTYYGNAIRQNKTCLSDMRKAVWAVYFHIRSSDEEPLHSFCPVGPNSWCKYQNQVVWKLLDTVTNCQGQETMDRRKGLSTDAITNLLREISEKESDCSNLDSDEDIRLSESDCEESD
;
A
#
# COMPACT_ATOMS: atom_id res chain seq x y z
N MET A 1 -8.85 41.64 -4.48
CA MET A 1 -9.14 41.08 -3.14
C MET A 1 -8.97 39.57 -3.23
N SER A 2 -8.31 38.93 -2.26
CA SER A 2 -8.21 37.47 -2.21
C SER A 2 -9.60 36.88 -1.95
N SER A 3 -10.04 35.96 -2.81
CA SER A 3 -11.32 35.27 -2.61
C SER A 3 -11.27 34.46 -1.33
N LYS A 4 -12.24 34.70 -0.44
CA LYS A 4 -12.42 33.94 0.80
C LYS A 4 -13.36 32.77 0.56
N LEU A 5 -13.10 31.65 1.22
CA LEU A 5 -13.98 30.49 1.20
C LEU A 5 -15.17 30.68 2.17
N SER A 6 -16.09 29.72 2.21
CA SER A 6 -17.27 29.75 3.09
C SER A 6 -16.90 29.86 4.58
N ASP A 7 -15.71 29.40 4.97
CA ASP A 7 -15.16 29.52 6.32
C ASP A 7 -14.48 30.88 6.61
N GLY A 8 -14.59 31.84 5.68
CA GLY A 8 -14.06 33.20 5.82
C GLY A 8 -12.54 33.33 5.74
N LYS A 9 -11.83 32.23 5.52
CA LYS A 9 -10.36 32.17 5.42
C LYS A 9 -9.92 32.21 3.96
N SER A 10 -8.63 32.51 3.74
CA SER A 10 -8.00 32.45 2.42
C SER A 10 -7.91 31.01 1.91
N ILE A 11 -7.74 30.90 0.58
CA ILE A 11 -7.42 29.64 -0.11
C ILE A 11 -6.06 29.10 0.36
N GLU A 12 -5.12 29.98 0.64
CA GLU A 12 -3.81 29.64 1.18
C GLU A 12 -3.84 29.52 2.71
N GLY A 13 -3.02 28.63 3.28
CA GLY A 13 -2.85 28.48 4.72
C GLY A 13 -2.71 27.02 5.19
N LYS A 14 -2.36 26.83 6.47
CA LYS A 14 -2.26 25.51 7.10
C LYS A 14 -3.64 24.81 7.07
N GLY A 15 -3.64 23.51 6.73
CA GLY A 15 -4.86 22.71 6.63
C GLY A 15 -5.61 22.86 5.31
N ARG A 16 -5.00 23.53 4.32
CA ARG A 16 -5.50 23.60 2.94
C ARG A 16 -4.80 22.57 2.07
N LEU A 17 -5.45 22.18 0.98
CA LEU A 17 -4.81 21.41 -0.06
C LEU A 17 -3.64 22.23 -0.63
N THR A 18 -2.45 21.65 -0.63
CA THR A 18 -1.23 22.32 -1.12
C THR A 18 -0.84 21.74 -2.48
N ASP A 19 -0.17 22.54 -3.32
CA ASP A 19 0.33 22.08 -4.62
C ASP A 19 1.20 20.82 -4.47
N ARG A 20 2.05 20.79 -3.43
CA ARG A 20 2.86 19.61 -3.09
C ARG A 20 2.01 18.36 -2.86
N MET A 21 0.85 18.49 -2.21
CA MET A 21 -0.05 17.36 -1.97
C MET A 21 -0.73 16.91 -3.26
N ILE A 22 -1.13 17.85 -4.12
CA ILE A 22 -1.68 17.57 -5.46
C ILE A 22 -0.66 16.80 -6.30
N ASP A 23 0.59 17.26 -6.32
CA ASP A 23 1.67 16.60 -7.05
C ASP A 23 1.93 15.18 -6.54
N LEU A 24 1.89 15.01 -5.21
CA LEU A 24 2.09 13.72 -4.56
C LEU A 24 0.98 12.72 -4.94
N ILE A 25 -0.29 13.12 -4.80
CA ILE A 25 -1.46 12.31 -5.18
C ILE A 25 -1.39 11.94 -6.65
N THR A 26 -1.14 12.91 -7.52
CA THR A 26 -1.08 12.71 -8.98
C THR A 26 0.04 11.74 -9.35
N THR A 27 1.20 11.85 -8.71
CA THR A 27 2.33 10.94 -8.93
C THR A 27 2.01 9.52 -8.52
N TYR A 28 1.46 9.32 -7.30
CA TYR A 28 1.08 8.00 -6.81
C TYR A 28 -0.01 7.35 -7.65
N TYR A 29 -1.06 8.11 -7.96
CA TYR A 29 -2.17 7.63 -8.78
C TYR A 29 -1.71 7.23 -10.19
N GLY A 30 -0.88 8.06 -10.83
CA GLY A 30 -0.29 7.74 -12.12
C GLY A 30 0.61 6.50 -12.07
N ASN A 31 1.37 6.32 -10.98
CA ASN A 31 2.19 5.11 -10.78
C ASN A 31 1.32 3.87 -10.61
N ALA A 32 0.24 3.94 -9.83
CA ALA A 32 -0.69 2.82 -9.63
C ALA A 32 -1.26 2.32 -10.97
N ILE A 33 -1.68 3.22 -11.86
CA ILE A 33 -2.15 2.85 -13.20
C ILE A 33 -1.03 2.29 -14.06
N ARG A 34 0.14 2.95 -14.10
CA ARG A 34 1.25 2.55 -14.98
C ARG A 34 1.85 1.19 -14.60
N GLN A 35 1.85 0.84 -13.32
CA GLN A 35 2.41 -0.42 -12.82
C GLN A 35 1.44 -1.60 -12.96
N ASN A 36 0.12 -1.34 -12.98
CA ASN A 36 -0.92 -2.39 -12.97
C ASN A 36 -1.78 -2.42 -14.24
N LYS A 37 -1.17 -2.15 -15.42
CA LYS A 37 -1.92 -2.02 -16.68
C LYS A 37 -2.64 -3.30 -17.14
N THR A 38 -2.16 -4.46 -16.71
CA THR A 38 -2.65 -5.76 -17.16
C THR A 38 -3.73 -6.34 -16.25
N CYS A 39 -3.94 -5.77 -15.07
CA CYS A 39 -4.86 -6.29 -14.07
C CYS A 39 -5.70 -5.19 -13.42
N LEU A 40 -7.00 -5.17 -13.69
CA LEU A 40 -7.91 -4.16 -13.13
C LEU A 40 -8.03 -4.28 -11.61
N SER A 41 -8.05 -5.51 -11.08
CA SER A 41 -8.12 -5.75 -9.63
C SER A 41 -6.91 -5.16 -8.91
N ASP A 42 -5.69 -5.42 -9.40
CA ASP A 42 -4.48 -4.88 -8.81
C ASP A 42 -4.37 -3.36 -8.97
N MET A 43 -4.85 -2.82 -10.10
CA MET A 43 -4.97 -1.39 -10.28
C MET A 43 -5.91 -0.76 -9.25
N ARG A 44 -7.10 -1.35 -9.02
CA ARG A 44 -8.05 -0.91 -7.98
C ARG A 44 -7.40 -0.95 -6.60
N LYS A 45 -6.76 -2.07 -6.23
CA LYS A 45 -6.04 -2.21 -4.96
C LYS A 45 -4.94 -1.16 -4.81
N ALA A 46 -4.15 -0.93 -5.85
CA ALA A 46 -3.09 0.07 -5.84
C ALA A 46 -3.64 1.50 -5.69
N VAL A 47 -4.78 1.83 -6.32
CA VAL A 47 -5.45 3.13 -6.14
C VAL A 47 -5.96 3.28 -4.70
N TRP A 48 -6.60 2.26 -4.15
CA TRP A 48 -7.03 2.26 -2.75
C TRP A 48 -5.85 2.41 -1.78
N ALA A 49 -4.71 1.78 -2.08
CA ALA A 49 -3.49 1.96 -1.30
C ALA A 49 -3.06 3.43 -1.21
N VAL A 50 -3.21 4.20 -2.29
CA VAL A 50 -2.92 5.64 -2.28
C VAL A 50 -3.88 6.38 -1.36
N TYR A 51 -5.17 6.12 -1.47
CA TYR A 51 -6.18 6.77 -0.63
C TYR A 51 -5.94 6.50 0.86
N PHE A 52 -5.82 5.24 1.25
CA PHE A 52 -5.60 4.86 2.65
C PHE A 52 -4.25 5.35 3.18
N HIS A 53 -3.19 5.33 2.37
CA HIS A 53 -1.90 5.88 2.77
C HIS A 53 -1.97 7.37 3.09
N ILE A 54 -2.74 8.14 2.32
CA ILE A 54 -2.87 9.59 2.49
C ILE A 54 -3.78 9.93 3.68
N ARG A 55 -4.82 9.13 3.92
CA ARG A 55 -5.72 9.27 5.08
C ARG A 55 -5.04 8.87 6.40
N SER A 56 -4.06 7.97 6.35
CA SER A 56 -3.40 7.39 7.53
C SER A 56 -2.89 8.46 8.50
N SER A 57 -3.08 8.21 9.79
CA SER A 57 -2.46 8.99 10.88
C SER A 57 -1.67 8.08 11.82
N ASP A 58 -1.05 8.66 12.84
CA ASP A 58 -0.34 7.90 13.88
C ASP A 58 -1.33 7.13 14.77
N GLU A 59 -2.52 7.68 15.00
CA GLU A 59 -3.61 7.04 15.76
C GLU A 59 -4.32 5.97 14.94
N GLU A 60 -4.45 6.17 13.62
CA GLU A 60 -5.11 5.25 12.69
C GLU A 60 -4.15 4.89 11.53
N PRO A 61 -3.25 3.90 11.74
CA PRO A 61 -2.29 3.50 10.71
C PRO A 61 -2.95 2.64 9.62
N LEU A 62 -3.15 3.21 8.44
CA LEU A 62 -3.91 2.61 7.32
C LEU A 62 -2.99 2.19 6.18
N HIS A 63 -2.05 1.29 6.47
CA HIS A 63 -1.03 0.84 5.52
C HIS A 63 -1.24 -0.57 4.95
N SER A 64 -2.39 -1.20 5.23
CA SER A 64 -2.70 -2.58 4.84
C SER A 64 -2.66 -2.82 3.32
N PHE A 65 -3.09 -1.84 2.53
CA PHE A 65 -3.09 -1.93 1.06
C PHE A 65 -1.75 -1.52 0.41
N CYS A 66 -0.83 -0.94 1.18
CA CYS A 66 0.47 -0.53 0.64
C CYS A 66 1.31 -1.77 0.25
N PRO A 67 2.14 -1.68 -0.80
CA PRO A 67 3.01 -2.80 -1.17
C PRO A 67 3.95 -3.15 -0.02
N VAL A 68 4.15 -4.44 0.23
CA VAL A 68 5.09 -4.93 1.23
C VAL A 68 6.45 -5.18 0.57
N GLY A 69 7.54 -4.81 1.25
CA GLY A 69 8.88 -5.13 0.78
C GLY A 69 9.93 -4.04 1.07
N PRO A 70 11.22 -4.38 0.92
CA PRO A 70 12.33 -3.46 1.18
C PRO A 70 12.41 -2.30 0.17
N ASN A 71 11.67 -2.39 -0.94
CA ASN A 71 11.55 -1.35 -1.96
C ASN A 71 10.15 -0.70 -1.96
N SER A 72 9.34 -0.96 -0.93
CA SER A 72 8.03 -0.31 -0.80
C SER A 72 8.21 1.21 -0.69
N TRP A 73 7.41 1.95 -1.45
CA TRP A 73 7.30 3.40 -1.30
C TRP A 73 6.62 3.79 0.02
N CYS A 74 5.88 2.85 0.63
CA CYS A 74 5.31 3.04 1.96
C CYS A 74 6.39 2.79 3.01
N LYS A 75 6.85 3.86 3.66
CA LYS A 75 7.89 3.80 4.70
C LYS A 75 7.51 2.89 5.86
N TYR A 76 6.24 2.84 6.23
CA TYR A 76 5.76 1.94 7.29
C TYR A 76 6.03 0.48 6.92
N GLN A 77 5.54 0.04 5.75
CA GLN A 77 5.74 -1.33 5.27
C GLN A 77 7.22 -1.65 5.04
N ASN A 78 7.98 -0.69 4.55
CA ASN A 78 9.42 -0.81 4.38
C ASN A 78 10.12 -1.14 5.71
N GLN A 79 9.82 -0.37 6.77
CA GLN A 79 10.43 -0.56 8.10
C GLN A 79 9.99 -1.86 8.77
N VAL A 80 8.74 -2.31 8.56
CA VAL A 80 8.27 -3.60 9.07
C VAL A 80 9.16 -4.73 8.55
N VAL A 81 9.51 -4.70 7.27
CA VAL A 81 10.38 -5.72 6.65
C VAL A 81 11.80 -5.69 7.22
N TRP A 82 12.40 -4.50 7.37
CA TRP A 82 13.76 -4.39 7.94
C TRP A 82 13.81 -4.88 9.40
N LYS A 83 12.82 -4.52 10.22
CA LYS A 83 12.73 -5.02 11.61
C LYS A 83 12.61 -6.54 11.69
N LEU A 84 11.83 -7.15 10.79
CA LEU A 84 11.72 -8.60 10.68
C LEU A 84 13.06 -9.22 10.28
N LEU A 85 13.77 -8.63 9.30
CA LEU A 85 15.07 -9.13 8.86
C LEU A 85 16.12 -9.06 9.98
N ASP A 86 16.17 -7.95 10.73
CA ASP A 86 17.07 -7.79 11.88
C ASP A 86 16.76 -8.82 12.98
N THR A 87 15.48 -9.08 13.23
CA THR A 87 15.06 -10.11 14.21
C THR A 87 15.50 -11.50 13.77
N VAL A 88 15.26 -11.86 12.51
CA VAL A 88 15.61 -13.18 11.96
C VAL A 88 17.14 -13.39 11.93
N THR A 89 17.89 -12.37 11.56
CA THR A 89 19.37 -12.42 11.51
C THR A 89 19.98 -12.47 12.91
N ASN A 90 19.40 -11.79 13.89
CA ASN A 90 19.85 -11.85 15.28
C ASN A 90 19.50 -13.18 15.98
N CYS A 91 18.46 -13.89 15.54
CA CYS A 91 18.15 -15.25 16.02
C CYS A 91 19.13 -16.33 15.51
N GLN A 92 19.94 -16.06 14.48
CA GLN A 92 20.91 -17.02 13.93
C GLN A 92 22.26 -17.03 14.68
N GLY A 93 22.37 -16.31 15.81
CA GLY A 93 23.56 -16.22 16.65
C GLY A 93 23.74 -17.34 17.69
N GLN A 94 22.79 -18.26 17.86
CA GLN A 94 22.94 -19.43 18.74
C GLN A 94 22.25 -20.65 18.14
N GLU A 95 22.93 -21.36 17.24
CA GLU A 95 23.01 -22.84 17.21
C GLU A 95 23.73 -23.30 15.93
N THR A 96 24.98 -23.69 16.09
CA THR A 96 25.69 -24.55 15.12
C THR A 96 25.30 -26.00 15.39
N MET A 97 24.59 -26.64 14.45
CA MET A 97 24.96 -27.92 13.82
C MET A 97 23.77 -28.58 13.09
N ASP A 98 24.04 -28.95 11.83
CA ASP A 98 23.56 -30.15 11.15
C ASP A 98 22.28 -30.11 10.26
N ARG A 99 22.50 -30.59 9.02
CA ARG A 99 21.57 -30.98 7.94
C ARG A 99 20.73 -29.94 7.20
N ARG A 100 21.39 -29.07 6.43
CA ARG A 100 20.83 -28.64 5.12
C ARG A 100 21.11 -29.70 4.06
N LYS A 101 20.19 -30.67 3.90
CA LYS A 101 19.98 -31.24 2.57
C LYS A 101 19.41 -30.10 1.73
N GLY A 102 20.20 -29.60 0.78
CA GLY A 102 19.83 -28.49 -0.09
C GLY A 102 18.52 -28.80 -0.78
N LEU A 103 17.47 -28.04 -0.43
CA LEU A 103 16.30 -27.93 -1.27
C LEU A 103 16.78 -27.20 -2.53
N SER A 104 16.65 -27.86 -3.69
CA SER A 104 17.15 -27.31 -4.96
C SER A 104 16.69 -25.86 -5.09
N THR A 105 17.63 -24.96 -5.38
CA THR A 105 17.33 -23.56 -5.69
C THR A 105 16.25 -23.48 -6.77
N ASP A 106 16.22 -24.46 -7.68
CA ASP A 106 15.23 -24.55 -8.76
C ASP A 106 13.84 -24.93 -8.24
N ALA A 107 13.74 -25.70 -7.15
CA ALA A 107 12.45 -26.02 -6.53
C ALA A 107 11.87 -24.78 -5.82
N ILE A 108 12.73 -24.01 -5.15
CA ILE A 108 12.34 -22.72 -4.53
C ILE A 108 11.96 -21.71 -5.62
N THR A 109 12.75 -21.60 -6.69
CA THR A 109 12.45 -20.70 -7.81
C THR A 109 11.19 -21.10 -8.55
N ASN A 110 10.91 -22.39 -8.73
CA ASN A 110 9.67 -22.86 -9.35
C ASN A 110 8.45 -22.68 -8.44
N LEU A 111 8.58 -22.88 -7.13
CA LEU A 111 7.52 -22.55 -6.17
C LEU A 111 7.22 -21.06 -6.15
N LEU A 112 8.26 -20.21 -6.16
CA LEU A 112 8.09 -18.75 -6.24
C LEU A 112 7.45 -18.32 -7.56
N ARG A 113 7.79 -18.99 -8.67
CA ARG A 113 7.16 -18.77 -9.98
C ARG A 113 5.70 -19.23 -9.99
N GLU A 114 5.36 -20.38 -9.41
CA GLU A 114 3.98 -20.85 -9.27
C GLU A 114 3.14 -19.95 -8.35
N ILE A 115 3.71 -19.44 -7.26
CA ILE A 115 3.03 -18.47 -6.37
C ILE A 115 2.81 -17.15 -7.11
N SER A 116 3.80 -16.68 -7.88
CA SER A 116 3.67 -15.48 -8.72
C SER A 116 2.64 -15.65 -9.84
N GLU A 117 2.51 -16.85 -10.42
CA GLU A 117 1.52 -17.16 -11.45
C GLU A 117 0.12 -17.34 -10.83
N LYS A 118 0.00 -17.84 -9.58
CA LYS A 118 -1.28 -18.02 -8.88
C LYS A 118 -1.88 -16.75 -8.26
N GLU A 119 -1.09 -15.70 -8.02
CA GLU A 119 -1.63 -14.37 -7.68
C GLU A 119 -2.02 -13.53 -8.92
N SER A 120 -1.67 -14.00 -10.13
CA SER A 120 -1.91 -13.27 -11.39
C SER A 120 -3.23 -13.57 -12.07
N ASP A 121 -4.14 -14.31 -11.42
CA ASP A 121 -5.45 -14.60 -12.01
C ASP A 121 -6.36 -13.37 -11.91
N CYS A 122 -6.19 -12.44 -12.87
CA CYS A 122 -7.06 -11.28 -13.08
C CYS A 122 -8.44 -11.68 -13.64
N SER A 123 -8.70 -12.99 -13.75
CA SER A 123 -9.93 -13.59 -14.22
C SER A 123 -10.92 -13.73 -13.06
N ASN A 124 -11.84 -12.77 -12.95
CA ASN A 124 -13.04 -12.79 -12.10
C ASN A 124 -12.80 -12.57 -10.61
N LEU A 125 -13.20 -11.39 -10.13
CA LEU A 125 -14.07 -11.19 -8.97
C LEU A 125 -14.53 -9.72 -9.02
N ASP A 126 -15.51 -9.46 -9.88
CA ASP A 126 -16.53 -8.45 -9.55
C ASP A 126 -17.34 -9.04 -8.39
N SER A 127 -16.87 -8.79 -7.19
CA SER A 127 -17.71 -8.86 -6.00
C SER A 127 -17.64 -7.49 -5.36
N ASP A 128 -18.62 -6.66 -5.72
CA ASP A 128 -18.92 -5.34 -5.16
C ASP A 128 -19.27 -5.38 -3.65
N GLU A 129 -18.74 -6.34 -2.88
CA GLU A 129 -19.08 -6.58 -1.47
C GLU A 129 -18.10 -6.00 -0.45
N ASP A 130 -16.86 -5.65 -0.84
CA ASP A 130 -15.88 -5.11 0.13
C ASP A 130 -15.91 -3.58 0.28
N ILE A 131 -16.69 -2.86 -0.53
CA ILE A 131 -16.77 -1.38 -0.50
C ILE A 131 -17.92 -0.87 0.40
N ARG A 132 -18.76 -1.74 0.96
CA ARG A 132 -19.90 -1.31 1.79
C ARG A 132 -19.58 -1.06 3.27
N LEU A 133 -18.32 -1.13 3.70
CA LEU A 133 -17.92 -0.94 5.11
C LEU A 133 -17.37 0.46 5.46
N SER A 134 -17.41 1.44 4.55
CA SER A 134 -16.98 2.82 4.88
C SER A 134 -17.88 3.95 4.38
N GLU A 135 -18.99 3.67 3.69
CA GLU A 135 -19.98 4.69 3.31
C GLU A 135 -20.99 5.00 4.43
N SER A 136 -20.78 4.55 5.68
CA SER A 136 -21.79 4.70 6.74
C SER A 136 -21.80 6.04 7.47
N ASP A 137 -20.87 6.99 7.24
CA ASP A 137 -20.88 8.26 7.97
C ASP A 137 -20.66 9.47 7.03
N CYS A 138 -21.60 9.70 6.13
CA CYS A 138 -21.86 11.03 5.57
C CYS A 138 -23.34 11.32 5.74
N GLU A 139 -23.80 11.51 6.98
CA GLU A 139 -25.07 12.17 7.22
C GLU A 139 -24.92 13.65 6.83
N GLU A 140 -25.60 13.97 5.73
CA GLU A 140 -25.89 15.32 5.28
C GLU A 140 -26.63 16.09 6.38
N SER A 141 -25.98 17.12 6.92
CA SER A 141 -26.60 18.07 7.83
C SER A 141 -26.85 19.37 7.08
N ASP A 142 -28.05 19.50 6.53
CA ASP A 142 -28.71 20.77 6.20
C ASP A 142 -29.49 21.30 7.41
#